data_AF-A0A8S2VMC1-F1
#
_entry.id   AF-A0A8S2VMC1-F1
#
_cell.length_a   1.000
_cell.length_b   1.000
_cell.length_c   1.000
_cell.angle_alpha   90.00
_cell.angle_beta   90.00
_cell.angle_gamma   90.00
#
_symmetry.space_group_name_H-M   'P 1'
#
loop_
_entity.id
_entity.type
_entity.pdbx_description
1 polymer ?
#
loop_
_entity_poly.entity_id
_entity_poly.type
_entity_poly.pdbx_seq_one_letter_code
_entity_poly.pdbx_strand_id
1 'polypeptide(L)' 'RKITVSGDGTWQKRGFSSLHGVVEVLSNGPTSKVIDLERLSKKCSICTGLLSIKYSDPKKYSEIKNKHQCE' A
#
# COMPACT_ATOMS: atom_id res chain seq x y z
N ARG A 1 1.77 -10.56 -28.43
CA ARG A 1 1.08 -9.24 -28.48
C ARG A 1 1.77 -8.31 -27.49
N LYS A 2 1.92 -7.01 -27.80
CA LYS A 2 2.45 -5.99 -26.89
C LYS A 2 1.31 -5.03 -26.53
N ILE A 3 1.22 -4.63 -25.26
CA ILE A 3 0.23 -3.66 -24.77
C ILE A 3 1.02 -2.48 -24.21
N THR A 4 0.66 -1.27 -24.65
CA THR A 4 1.23 -0.03 -24.11
C THR A 4 0.30 0.50 -23.04
N VAL A 5 0.87 0.80 -21.88
CA VAL A 5 0.15 1.37 -20.73
C VAL A 5 0.88 2.63 -20.26
N SER A 6 0.15 3.49 -19.57
CA SER A 6 0.69 4.62 -18.83
C SER A 6 0.53 4.35 -17.34
N GLY A 7 1.46 4.84 -16.51
CA GLY A 7 1.32 4.78 -15.06
C GLY A 7 1.13 6.19 -14.51
N ASP A 8 0.12 6.38 -13.67
CA ASP A 8 -0.06 7.60 -12.88
C ASP A 8 -0.28 7.22 -11.41
N GLY A 9 -0.02 8.13 -10.50
CA GLY A 9 -0.18 7.87 -9.09
C GLY A 9 -0.44 9.12 -8.30
N THR A 10 -1.42 9.03 -7.40
CA THR A 10 -1.64 10.04 -6.36
C THR A 10 -0.70 9.74 -5.19
N TRP A 11 0.61 9.84 -5.44
CA TRP A 11 1.60 9.76 -4.37
C TRP A 11 2.05 11.14 -3.91
N GLN A 12 2.59 11.19 -2.69
CA GLN A 12 3.03 12.40 -2.00
C GLN A 12 3.86 13.30 -2.91
N LYS A 13 3.23 14.29 -3.55
CA LYS A 13 3.96 15.48 -3.97
C LYS A 13 4.66 16.03 -2.73
N ARG A 14 5.89 16.55 -2.87
CA ARG A 14 6.59 17.26 -1.78
C ARG A 14 5.61 18.26 -1.15
N GLY A 15 5.29 18.08 0.13
CA GLY A 15 4.40 18.98 0.89
C GLY A 15 3.04 18.40 1.34
N PHE A 16 2.67 17.17 0.97
CA PHE A 16 1.41 16.56 1.43
C PHE A 16 1.62 15.57 2.61
N SER A 17 0.73 15.63 3.61
CA SER A 17 0.78 14.85 4.86
C SER A 17 0.00 13.52 4.80
N SER A 18 -0.53 13.13 3.64
CA SER A 18 -1.36 11.93 3.53
C SER A 18 -0.56 10.64 3.81
N LEU A 19 -1.16 9.78 4.64
CA LEU A 19 -0.63 8.47 4.99
C LEU A 19 -1.05 7.37 4.00
N HIS A 20 -1.92 7.69 3.04
CA HIS A 20 -2.44 6.78 2.03
C HIS A 20 -2.20 7.36 0.63
N GLY A 21 -1.98 6.49 -0.35
CA GLY A 21 -1.87 6.85 -1.76
C GLY A 21 -2.33 5.71 -2.66
N VAL A 22 -2.48 6.00 -3.95
CA VAL A 22 -2.87 5.01 -4.97
C VAL A 22 -1.96 5.18 -6.18
N VAL A 23 -1.53 4.06 -6.76
CA VAL A 23 -0.84 4.01 -8.06
C VAL A 23 -1.74 3.26 -9.03
N GLU A 24 -1.92 3.78 -10.24
CA GLU A 24 -2.84 3.26 -11.24
C GLU A 24 -2.10 2.99 -12.55
N VAL A 25 -2.41 1.86 -13.16
CA VAL A 25 -2.04 1.53 -14.54
C VAL A 25 -3.20 1.89 -15.44
N LEU A 26 -2.93 2.74 -16.42
CA LEU A 26 -3.89 3.33 -17.31
C LEU A 26 -3.73 2.81 -18.74
N SER A 27 -4.83 2.63 -19.45
CA SER A 27 -4.81 2.36 -20.88
C SER A 27 -4.30 3.58 -21.64
N ASN A 28 -3.48 3.36 -22.67
CA ASN A 28 -2.98 4.45 -23.49
C ASN A 28 -4.07 5.00 -24.44
N GLY A 29 -4.29 6.30 -24.44
CA GLY A 29 -5.27 6.98 -25.31
C GLY A 29 -5.78 8.32 -24.74
N PRO A 30 -6.52 9.11 -25.54
CA PRO A 30 -7.04 10.42 -25.11
C PRO A 30 -8.06 10.34 -23.98
N THR A 31 -8.69 9.18 -23.79
CA THR A 31 -9.54 8.89 -22.63
C THR A 31 -9.03 7.61 -22.00
N SER A 32 -8.03 7.76 -21.14
CA SER A 32 -7.41 6.64 -20.43
C SER A 32 -8.40 6.01 -19.45
N LYS A 33 -8.42 4.68 -19.40
CA LYS A 33 -9.17 3.89 -18.40
C LYS A 33 -8.21 3.23 -17.43
N VAL A 34 -8.60 3.10 -16.16
CA VAL A 34 -7.85 2.32 -15.19
C VAL A 34 -7.95 0.85 -15.55
N ILE A 35 -6.80 0.22 -15.75
CA ILE A 35 -6.65 -1.22 -16.02
C ILE A 35 -6.43 -1.94 -14.69
N ASP A 36 -5.59 -1.35 -13.83
CA ASP A 36 -5.24 -1.89 -12.52
C ASP A 36 -4.86 -0.75 -11.57
N LEU A 37 -4.98 -0.99 -10.26
CA LEU A 37 -4.56 -0.04 -9.23
C LEU A 37 -4.02 -0.76 -8.01
N GLU A 38 -3.05 -0.12 -7.36
CA GLU A 38 -2.46 -0.58 -6.11
C GLU A 38 -2.61 0.49 -5.03
N ARG A 39 -3.04 0.08 -3.84
CA ARG A 39 -3.24 0.98 -2.69
C ARG A 39 -2.00 0.92 -1.82
N LEU A 40 -1.39 2.08 -1.60
CA LEU A 40 -0.22 2.22 -0.74
C LEU A 40 -0.60 2.84 0.59
N SER A 41 -0.09 2.28 1.69
CA SER A 41 -0.29 2.83 3.03
C SER A 41 1.01 2.90 3.82
N LYS A 42 1.23 4.02 4.51
CA LYS A 42 2.28 4.15 5.53
C LYS A 42 1.87 3.54 6.88
N LYS A 43 0.64 3.04 7.00
CA LYS A 43 0.11 2.43 8.22
C LYS A 43 -0.54 1.09 7.90
N CYS A 44 -0.21 0.10 8.71
CA CYS A 44 -0.91 -1.18 8.74
C CYS A 44 -1.66 -1.33 10.07
N SER A 45 -2.95 -1.67 10.01
CA SER A 45 -3.80 -1.89 11.20
C SER A 45 -3.28 -3.05 12.05
N ILE A 46 -2.84 -4.14 11.41
CA ILE A 46 -2.26 -5.31 12.08
C ILE A 46 -0.97 -4.92 12.80
N CYS A 47 -0.05 -4.22 12.13
CA CYS A 47 1.18 -3.73 12.76
C CYS A 47 0.90 -2.77 13.92
N THR A 48 -0.10 -1.90 13.78
CA THR A 48 -0.49 -0.95 14.84
C THR A 48 -1.05 -1.69 16.05
N GLY A 49 -1.92 -2.68 15.83
CA GLY A 49 -2.46 -3.54 16.90
C GLY A 49 -1.38 -4.42 17.54
N LEU A 50 -0.41 -4.89 16.77
CA LEU A 50 0.73 -5.68 17.27
C LEU A 50 1.53 -4.97 18.35
N LEU A 51 1.60 -3.63 18.31
CA LEU A 51 2.31 -2.85 19.32
C LEU A 51 1.72 -3.04 20.73
N SER A 52 0.42 -3.24 20.85
CA SER A 52 -0.23 -3.40 22.16
C SER A 52 0.06 -4.75 22.82
N ILE A 53 0.35 -5.78 22.02
CA ILE A 53 0.64 -7.13 22.53
C ILE A 53 2.14 -7.41 22.70
N LYS A 54 3.01 -6.50 22.24
CA LYS A 54 4.46 -6.68 22.23
C LYS A 54 5.04 -7.07 23.60
N TYR A 55 4.51 -6.48 24.67
CA TYR A 55 4.98 -6.72 26.04
C TYR A 55 4.13 -7.73 26.81
N SER A 56 2.84 -7.87 26.49
CA SER A 56 1.94 -8.80 27.17
C SER A 56 2.08 -10.24 26.68
N ASP A 57 2.37 -10.44 25.39
CA ASP A 57 2.61 -11.75 24.80
C ASP A 57 3.70 -11.67 23.71
N PRO A 58 4.99 -11.70 24.11
CA PRO A 58 6.11 -11.60 23.17
C PRO A 58 6.18 -12.74 22.16
N LYS A 59 5.70 -13.94 22.51
CA LYS A 59 5.68 -15.10 21.60
C LYS A 59 4.69 -14.84 20.47
N LYS A 60 3.45 -14.51 20.81
CA LYS A 60 2.43 -14.17 19.81
C LYS A 60 2.82 -12.96 18.97
N TYR A 61 3.46 -11.95 19.57
CA TYR A 61 4.02 -10.82 18.83
C TYR A 61 5.00 -11.29 17.74
N SER A 62 5.96 -12.15 18.09
CA SER A 62 6.96 -12.66 17.15
C SER A 62 6.35 -13.50 16.02
N GLU A 63 5.37 -14.35 16.34
CA GLU A 63 4.69 -15.20 15.36
C GLU A 63 3.93 -14.38 14.32
N ILE A 64 3.12 -13.42 14.75
CA ILE A 64 2.35 -12.58 13.83
C ILE A 64 3.29 -11.68 13.04
N LYS A 65 4.33 -11.12 13.67
CA LYS A 65 5.34 -10.31 12.96
C LYS A 65 6.02 -11.07 11.83
N ASN A 66 6.32 -12.36 12.03
CA ASN A 66 6.98 -13.19 11.01
C ASN A 66 6.03 -13.64 9.89
N LYS A 67 4.73 -13.78 10.18
CA LYS A 67 3.72 -14.22 9.21
C LYS A 67 3.05 -13.06 8.45
N HIS A 68 3.11 -11.85 9.00
CA HIS A 68 2.44 -10.69 8.43
C HIS A 68 3.32 -10.02 7.37
N GLN A 69 2.79 -9.94 6.15
CA GLN A 69 3.33 -9.12 5.08
C GLN A 69 2.55 -7.81 5.03
N CYS A 70 3.24 -6.68 5.16
CA CYS A 70 2.63 -5.36 4.99
C CYS A 70 2.31 -5.12 3.52
N GLU A 71 1.12 -4.59 3.27
CA GLU A 71 0.68 -4.01 1.99
C GLU A 71 0.91 -2.50 1.98
#